data_AF-A0A8B8IAM8-F1
#
_entry.id   AF-A0A8B8IAM8-F1
#
_cell.length_a   1.000
_cell.length_b   1.000
_cell.length_c   1.000
_cell.angle_alpha   90.00
_cell.angle_beta   90.00
_cell.angle_gamma   90.00
#
_symmetry.space_group_name_H-M   'P 1'
#
loop_
_entity.id
_entity.type
_entity.pdbx_description
1 polymer ?
#
loop_
_entity_poly.entity_id
_entity_poly.type
_entity_poly.pdbx_seq_one_letter_code
_entity_poly.pdbx_strand_id
1 'polypeptide(L)'
;MDEWDSVVKSYQESSDPKNITKVLKSAEIVLLEDLASFETEWFLSTLFRQPINLLNKVSEQRLNNDWSKFTINSFKLIGDIVTKYDSAVIYYEDIVTLCLLPYDAQTRQQALSCLTSVVTRSPLGTRDLNQHLIALEMATTCKAPLAVLIGKILVNQ
;
A
#
# COMPACT_ATOMS: atom_id res chain seq x y z
N MET A 1 -11.24 -12.87 -12.45
CA MET A 1 -10.36 -13.84 -11.74
C MET A 1 -9.44 -14.70 -12.63
N ASP A 2 -9.88 -15.24 -13.78
CA ASP A 2 -9.02 -16.09 -14.65
C ASP A 2 -7.73 -15.39 -15.12
N GLU A 3 -7.82 -14.09 -15.43
CA GLU A 3 -6.66 -13.29 -15.82
C GLU A 3 -5.65 -13.15 -14.68
N TRP A 4 -6.13 -12.99 -13.44
CA TRP A 4 -5.27 -12.93 -12.26
C TRP A 4 -4.53 -14.26 -12.05
N ASP A 5 -5.23 -15.38 -12.20
CA ASP A 5 -4.62 -16.72 -12.12
C ASP A 5 -3.52 -16.91 -13.17
N SER A 6 -3.75 -16.46 -14.40
CA SER A 6 -2.73 -16.46 -15.44
C SER A 6 -1.52 -15.60 -15.07
N VAL A 7 -1.73 -14.40 -14.50
CA VAL A 7 -0.65 -13.52 -14.03
C VAL A 7 0.14 -14.17 -12.90
N VAL A 8 -0.55 -14.74 -11.90
CA VAL A 8 0.08 -15.42 -10.75
C VAL A 8 0.91 -16.61 -11.21
N LYS A 9 0.39 -17.44 -12.12
CA LYS A 9 1.07 -18.64 -12.64
C LYS A 9 2.27 -18.30 -13.53
N SER A 10 2.21 -17.20 -14.27
CA SER A 10 3.29 -16.76 -15.15
C SER A 10 4.29 -15.81 -14.48
N TYR A 11 4.01 -15.37 -13.25
CA TYR A 11 4.89 -14.47 -12.52
C TYR A 11 6.21 -15.15 -12.20
N GLN A 12 7.29 -14.58 -12.75
CA GLN A 12 8.65 -14.89 -12.38
C GLN A 12 9.23 -13.68 -11.67
N GLU A 13 9.86 -13.92 -10.53
CA GLU A 13 10.53 -12.85 -9.79
C GLU A 13 11.60 -12.22 -10.70
N SER A 14 11.38 -10.94 -10.99
CA SER A 14 12.18 -10.19 -11.95
C SER A 14 12.61 -8.87 -11.32
N SER A 15 13.86 -8.50 -11.59
CA SER A 15 14.45 -7.19 -11.30
C SER A 15 14.06 -6.12 -12.33
N ASP A 16 13.18 -6.42 -13.29
CA ASP A 16 12.62 -5.42 -14.21
C ASP A 16 11.32 -4.81 -13.64
N PRO A 17 11.28 -3.49 -13.36
CA PRO A 17 10.07 -2.80 -12.94
C PRO A 17 8.87 -2.98 -13.88
N LYS A 18 9.11 -3.21 -15.18
CA LYS A 18 8.05 -3.38 -16.18
C LYS A 18 7.23 -4.63 -15.95
N ASN A 19 7.87 -5.72 -15.51
CA ASN A 19 7.18 -6.99 -15.26
C ASN A 19 6.19 -6.83 -14.11
N ILE A 20 6.60 -6.16 -13.02
CA ILE A 20 5.68 -5.96 -11.91
C ILE A 20 4.64 -4.86 -12.17
N THR A 21 4.93 -3.92 -13.07
CA THR A 21 3.91 -2.94 -13.51
C THR A 21 2.71 -3.64 -14.16
N LYS A 22 2.91 -4.76 -14.87
CA LYS A 22 1.79 -5.57 -15.41
C LYS A 22 0.97 -6.20 -14.30
N VAL A 23 1.63 -6.70 -13.26
CA VAL A 23 0.97 -7.26 -12.08
C VAL A 23 0.10 -6.21 -11.40
N LEU A 24 0.62 -4.98 -11.18
CA LEU A 24 -0.16 -3.90 -10.60
C LEU A 24 -1.41 -3.57 -11.43
N LYS A 25 -1.27 -3.47 -12.75
CA LYS A 25 -2.42 -3.23 -13.64
C LYS A 25 -3.47 -4.34 -13.58
N SER A 26 -3.05 -5.59 -13.51
CA SER A 26 -3.98 -6.71 -13.36
C SER A 26 -4.68 -6.66 -12.00
N ALA A 27 -3.95 -6.32 -10.93
CA ALA A 27 -4.55 -6.13 -9.61
C ALA A 27 -5.56 -4.98 -9.57
N GLU A 28 -5.28 -3.87 -10.27
CA GLU A 28 -6.24 -2.76 -10.45
C GLU A 28 -7.52 -3.22 -11.16
N ILE A 29 -7.43 -4.11 -12.16
CA ILE A 29 -8.60 -4.68 -12.85
C ILE A 29 -9.39 -5.58 -11.89
N VAL A 30 -8.72 -6.46 -11.15
CA VAL A 30 -9.35 -7.34 -10.15
C VAL A 30 -10.06 -6.53 -9.05
N LEU A 31 -9.53 -5.35 -8.70
CA LEU A 31 -10.19 -4.41 -7.79
C LEU A 31 -11.49 -3.80 -8.33
N LEU A 32 -11.77 -3.89 -9.62
CA LEU A 32 -13.06 -3.45 -10.18
C LEU A 32 -14.09 -4.59 -10.21
N GLU A 33 -13.67 -5.84 -10.00
CA GLU A 33 -14.56 -7.00 -9.96
C GLU A 33 -15.26 -7.14 -8.60
N ASP A 34 -16.46 -7.72 -8.60
CA ASP A 34 -17.16 -8.13 -7.38
C ASP A 34 -16.75 -9.57 -7.03
N LEU A 35 -15.73 -9.68 -6.19
CA LEU A 35 -15.15 -10.95 -5.80
C LEU A 35 -15.93 -11.60 -4.65
N ALA A 36 -16.08 -12.92 -4.72
CA ALA A 36 -16.47 -13.70 -3.56
C ALA A 36 -15.39 -13.63 -2.46
N SER A 37 -15.74 -14.00 -1.22
CA SER A 37 -14.80 -13.92 -0.09
C SER A 37 -13.54 -14.76 -0.29
N PHE A 38 -13.67 -15.96 -0.85
CA PHE A 38 -12.53 -16.84 -1.14
C PHE A 38 -11.63 -16.29 -2.27
N GLU A 39 -12.23 -15.64 -3.27
CA GLU A 39 -11.49 -14.99 -4.36
C GLU A 39 -10.71 -13.78 -3.84
N THR A 40 -11.32 -13.02 -2.93
CA THR A 40 -10.67 -11.90 -2.25
C THR A 40 -9.48 -12.38 -1.41
N GLU A 41 -9.66 -13.42 -0.59
CA GLU A 41 -8.58 -13.98 0.23
C GLU A 41 -7.41 -14.49 -0.63
N TRP A 42 -7.74 -15.20 -1.71
CA TRP A 42 -6.74 -15.70 -2.65
C TRP A 42 -6.02 -14.56 -3.40
N PHE A 43 -6.75 -13.54 -3.85
CA PHE A 43 -6.18 -12.34 -4.47
C PHE A 43 -5.20 -11.63 -3.53
N LEU A 44 -5.62 -11.36 -2.30
CA LEU A 44 -4.81 -10.64 -1.31
C LEU A 44 -3.57 -11.44 -0.90
N SER A 45 -3.72 -12.74 -0.68
CA SER A 45 -2.59 -13.60 -0.30
C SER A 45 -1.56 -13.71 -1.42
N THR A 46 -1.99 -13.84 -2.68
CA THR A 46 -1.09 -13.89 -3.83
C THR A 46 -0.41 -12.56 -4.14
N LEU A 47 -1.10 -11.43 -3.93
CA LEU A 47 -0.55 -10.09 -4.14
C LEU A 47 0.43 -9.67 -3.02
N PHE A 48 0.02 -9.74 -1.76
CA PHE A 48 0.81 -9.25 -0.63
C PHE A 48 1.85 -10.24 -0.12
N ARG A 49 1.64 -11.54 -0.32
CA ARG A 49 2.59 -12.61 0.01
C ARG A 49 2.99 -13.35 -1.26
N GLN A 50 3.15 -14.66 -1.24
CA GLN A 50 3.65 -15.41 -2.39
C GLN A 50 2.54 -15.67 -3.42
N PRO A 51 2.81 -15.55 -4.73
CA PRO A 51 4.16 -15.40 -5.31
C PRO A 51 4.62 -13.95 -5.59
N ILE A 52 3.76 -12.95 -5.52
CA ILE A 52 4.11 -11.58 -5.98
C ILE A 52 4.93 -10.81 -4.95
N ASN A 53 4.54 -10.93 -3.69
CA ASN A 53 5.16 -10.38 -2.49
C ASN A 53 5.33 -8.86 -2.57
N LEU A 54 4.23 -8.17 -2.90
CA LEU A 54 4.24 -6.74 -3.19
C LEU A 54 4.84 -5.93 -2.04
N LEU A 55 4.45 -6.21 -0.79
CA LEU A 55 4.88 -5.44 0.38
C LEU A 55 6.40 -5.50 0.55
N ASN A 56 6.99 -6.70 0.44
CA ASN A 56 8.43 -6.86 0.54
C ASN A 56 9.15 -6.15 -0.62
N LYS A 57 8.64 -6.28 -1.84
CA LYS A 57 9.27 -5.66 -3.02
C LYS A 57 9.27 -4.13 -2.97
N VAL A 58 8.18 -3.53 -2.48
CA VAL A 58 8.09 -2.08 -2.22
C VAL A 58 9.11 -1.67 -1.15
N SER A 59 9.27 -2.45 -0.09
CA SER A 59 10.26 -2.19 0.97
C SER A 59 11.70 -2.23 0.43
N GLU A 60 12.04 -3.26 -0.34
CA GLU A 60 13.38 -3.48 -0.90
C GLU A 60 13.77 -2.40 -1.91
N GLN A 61 12.84 -1.99 -2.77
CA GLN A 61 13.10 -1.02 -3.85
C GLN A 61 12.82 0.43 -3.46
N ARG A 62 12.52 0.70 -2.18
CA ARG A 62 12.05 2.02 -1.71
C ARG A 62 12.98 3.21 -2.02
N LEU A 63 14.29 2.97 -2.06
CA LEU A 63 15.31 3.99 -2.33
C LEU A 63 15.80 3.96 -3.79
N ASN A 64 15.24 3.08 -4.62
CA ASN A 64 15.64 2.92 -6.00
C ASN A 64 14.79 3.83 -6.89
N ASN A 65 15.39 4.89 -7.43
CA ASN A 65 14.70 5.88 -8.25
C ASN A 65 14.03 5.28 -9.50
N ASP A 66 14.62 4.23 -10.08
CA ASP A 66 14.05 3.53 -11.25
C ASP A 66 12.71 2.83 -10.92
N TRP A 67 12.47 2.58 -9.63
CA TRP A 67 11.28 1.93 -9.11
C TRP A 67 10.30 2.92 -8.47
N SER A 68 10.61 4.21 -8.41
CA SER A 68 9.76 5.24 -7.79
C SER A 68 8.31 5.17 -8.25
N LYS A 69 8.06 5.08 -9.56
CA LYS A 69 6.71 4.95 -10.13
C LYS A 69 6.00 3.67 -9.67
N PHE A 70 6.72 2.56 -9.58
CA PHE A 70 6.18 1.31 -9.06
C PHE A 70 5.79 1.45 -7.59
N THR A 71 6.67 2.00 -6.76
CA THR A 71 6.46 2.21 -5.32
C THR A 71 5.26 3.11 -5.07
N ILE A 72 5.16 4.23 -5.81
CA ILE A 72 4.03 5.17 -5.79
C ILE A 72 2.70 4.47 -6.13
N ASN A 73 2.66 3.73 -7.25
CA ASN A 73 1.44 3.06 -7.70
C ASN A 73 1.04 1.93 -6.73
N SER A 74 2.02 1.28 -6.11
CA SER A 74 1.77 0.22 -5.13
C SER A 74 1.07 0.78 -3.89
N PHE A 75 1.51 1.92 -3.36
CA PHE A 75 0.81 2.55 -2.23
C PHE A 75 -0.62 2.96 -2.55
N LYS A 76 -0.85 3.45 -3.77
CA LYS A 76 -2.22 3.75 -4.22
C LYS A 76 -3.08 2.49 -4.24
N LEU A 77 -2.59 1.43 -4.89
CA LEU A 77 -3.26 0.13 -4.96
C LEU A 77 -3.57 -0.45 -3.56
N ILE A 78 -2.60 -0.41 -2.65
CA ILE A 78 -2.75 -0.88 -1.27
C ILE A 78 -3.83 -0.06 -0.55
N GLY A 79 -3.83 1.27 -0.69
CA GLY A 79 -4.86 2.12 -0.09
C GLY A 79 -6.27 1.82 -0.61
N ASP A 80 -6.40 1.54 -1.90
CA ASP A 80 -7.67 1.15 -2.53
C ASP A 80 -8.14 -0.23 -2.00
N ILE A 81 -7.23 -1.19 -1.86
CA ILE A 81 -7.49 -2.51 -1.25
C ILE A 81 -7.97 -2.38 0.19
N VAL A 82 -7.26 -1.60 1.01
CA VAL A 82 -7.60 -1.37 2.43
C VAL A 82 -9.01 -0.81 2.58
N THR A 83 -9.40 0.05 1.65
CA THR A 83 -10.72 0.69 1.63
C THR A 83 -11.82 -0.26 1.16
N LYS A 84 -11.52 -1.11 0.16
CA LYS A 84 -12.52 -2.00 -0.46
C LYS A 84 -12.74 -3.30 0.29
N TYR A 85 -11.68 -3.92 0.81
CA TYR A 85 -11.73 -5.29 1.32
C TYR A 85 -11.45 -5.35 2.82
N ASP A 86 -12.47 -5.68 3.62
CA ASP A 86 -12.36 -5.91 5.07
C ASP A 86 -11.31 -6.99 5.40
N SER A 87 -11.20 -8.02 4.56
CA SER A 87 -10.21 -9.09 4.68
C SER A 87 -8.76 -8.61 4.62
N ALA A 88 -8.50 -7.37 4.17
CA ALA A 88 -7.16 -6.78 4.17
C ALA A 88 -6.62 -6.54 5.59
N VAL A 89 -7.48 -6.59 6.63
CA VAL A 89 -7.11 -6.38 8.04
C VAL A 89 -5.93 -7.24 8.49
N ILE A 90 -5.79 -8.45 7.96
CA ILE A 90 -4.69 -9.37 8.30
C ILE A 90 -3.31 -8.87 7.86
N TYR A 91 -3.26 -7.87 6.97
CA TYR A 91 -2.03 -7.27 6.44
C TYR A 91 -1.78 -5.86 6.98
N TYR A 92 -2.67 -5.30 7.82
CA TYR A 92 -2.57 -3.91 8.25
C TYR A 92 -1.27 -3.60 9.00
N GLU A 93 -0.78 -4.52 9.84
CA GLU A 93 0.49 -4.33 10.55
C GLU A 93 1.68 -4.18 9.58
N ASP A 94 1.74 -5.03 8.54
CA ASP A 94 2.78 -4.97 7.51
C ASP A 94 2.66 -3.68 6.67
N ILE A 95 1.43 -3.28 6.33
CA ILE A 95 1.14 -2.07 5.56
C ILE A 95 1.52 -0.81 6.36
N VAL A 96 1.18 -0.75 7.65
CA VAL A 96 1.56 0.38 8.52
C VAL A 96 3.08 0.47 8.61
N THR A 97 3.75 -0.66 8.89
CA THR A 97 5.22 -0.72 8.95
C THR A 97 5.85 -0.24 7.64
N LEU A 98 5.30 -0.66 6.49
CA LEU A 98 5.75 -0.22 5.18
C LEU A 98 5.58 1.29 4.99
N CYS A 99 4.43 1.87 5.36
CA CYS A 99 4.16 3.30 5.21
C CYS A 99 5.08 4.19 6.07
N LEU A 100 5.64 3.66 7.16
CA LEU A 100 6.53 4.38 8.08
C LEU A 100 8.01 4.37 7.65
N LEU A 101 8.35 3.63 6.58
CA LEU A 101 9.71 3.63 6.05
C LEU A 101 10.10 5.00 5.46
N PRO A 102 11.42 5.29 5.34
CA PRO A 102 11.88 6.52 4.71
C PRO A 102 11.69 6.47 3.19
N TYR A 103 11.09 7.52 2.64
CA TYR A 103 10.80 7.71 1.22
C TYR A 103 11.14 9.13 0.76
N ASP A 104 11.32 9.31 -0.55
CA ASP A 104 11.33 10.63 -1.18
C ASP A 104 9.97 11.35 -1.00
N ALA A 105 9.92 12.66 -1.24
CA ALA A 105 8.73 13.45 -0.99
C ALA A 105 7.48 12.97 -1.76
N GLN A 106 7.65 12.54 -3.01
CA GLN A 106 6.52 12.11 -3.85
C GLN A 106 5.96 10.77 -3.38
N THR A 107 6.84 9.81 -3.11
CA THR A 107 6.45 8.49 -2.60
C THR A 107 5.88 8.60 -1.19
N ARG A 108 6.47 9.45 -0.33
CA ARG A 108 5.99 9.70 1.03
C ARG A 108 4.55 10.22 1.05
N GLN A 109 4.18 11.09 0.10
CA GLN A 109 2.80 11.55 -0.02
C GLN A 109 1.83 10.37 -0.20
N GLN A 110 2.17 9.39 -1.03
CA GLN A 110 1.31 8.22 -1.27
C GLN A 110 1.31 7.26 -0.09
N ALA A 111 2.46 7.06 0.57
CA ALA A 111 2.55 6.28 1.80
C ALA A 111 1.65 6.86 2.91
N LEU A 112 1.63 8.20 3.08
CA LEU A 112 0.76 8.87 4.05
C LEU A 112 -0.73 8.73 3.69
N SER A 113 -1.09 8.83 2.41
CA SER A 113 -2.46 8.57 1.96
C SER A 113 -2.88 7.11 2.23
N CYS A 114 -2.01 6.15 1.95
CA CYS A 114 -2.24 4.73 2.25
C CYS A 114 -2.42 4.50 3.75
N LEU A 115 -1.56 5.08 4.60
CA LEU A 115 -1.68 5.00 6.05
C LEU A 115 -2.99 5.62 6.54
N THR A 116 -3.42 6.73 5.93
CA THR A 116 -4.72 7.36 6.24
C THR A 116 -5.88 6.42 5.96
N SER A 117 -5.84 5.63 4.88
CA SER A 117 -6.85 4.60 4.61
C SER A 117 -6.85 3.49 5.66
N VAL A 118 -5.71 3.17 6.28
CA VAL A 118 -5.66 2.22 7.40
C VAL A 118 -6.27 2.82 8.66
N VAL A 119 -5.95 4.09 8.98
CA VAL A 119 -6.50 4.81 10.15
C VAL A 119 -8.02 4.82 10.17
N THR A 120 -8.68 4.94 9.02
CA THR A 120 -10.15 4.95 8.94
C THR A 120 -10.77 3.58 9.19
N ARG A 121 -9.97 2.51 9.22
CA ARG A 121 -10.43 1.12 9.29
C ARG A 121 -9.92 0.39 10.53
N SER A 122 -8.81 0.84 11.13
CA SER A 122 -8.18 0.18 12.26
C SER A 122 -7.35 1.14 13.13
N PRO A 123 -7.36 0.94 14.46
CA PRO A 123 -6.50 1.69 15.38
C PRO A 123 -5.00 1.43 15.14
N LEU A 124 -4.62 0.37 14.42
CA LEU A 124 -3.21 0.15 14.06
C LEU A 124 -2.63 1.31 13.24
N GLY A 125 -3.45 2.00 12.45
CA GLY A 125 -3.01 3.17 11.69
C GLY A 125 -2.68 4.39 12.55
N THR A 126 -3.13 4.44 13.82
CA THR A 126 -2.90 5.60 14.71
C THR A 126 -1.57 5.56 15.45
N ARG A 127 -0.74 4.55 15.16
CA ARG A 127 0.60 4.43 15.73
C ARG A 127 1.44 5.66 15.38
N ASP A 128 2.39 5.97 16.25
CA ASP A 128 3.38 7.03 16.06
C ASP A 128 2.81 8.45 15.84
N LEU A 129 1.62 8.73 16.38
CA LEU A 129 0.99 10.06 16.33
C LEU A 129 1.96 11.18 16.73
N ASN A 130 2.71 11.01 17.82
CA ASN A 130 3.70 12.00 18.28
C ASN A 130 4.78 12.25 17.22
N GLN A 131 5.24 11.20 16.54
CA GLN A 131 6.23 11.34 15.47
C GLN A 131 5.63 12.06 14.26
N HIS A 132 4.36 11.81 13.93
CA HIS A 132 3.66 12.53 12.88
C HIS A 132 3.47 14.02 13.20
N LEU A 133 3.15 14.36 14.45
CA LEU A 133 3.05 15.75 14.91
C LEU A 133 4.38 16.49 14.76
N ILE A 134 5.47 15.90 15.25
CA ILE A 134 6.83 16.46 15.08
C ILE A 134 7.16 16.61 13.58
N ALA A 135 6.84 15.60 12.78
CA ALA A 135 7.07 15.66 11.34
C ALA A 135 6.26 16.76 10.65
N LEU A 136 5.03 17.06 11.11
CA LEU A 136 4.19 18.14 10.57
C LEU A 136 4.77 19.52 10.90
N GLU A 137 5.28 19.71 12.11
CA GLU A 137 5.91 20.96 12.54
C GLU A 137 7.18 21.27 11.72
N MET A 138 7.97 20.23 11.45
CA MET A 138 9.24 20.34 10.71
C MET A 138 9.08 20.23 9.18
N ALA A 139 7.87 19.93 8.68
CA ALA A 139 7.64 19.62 7.27
C ALA A 139 7.79 20.84 6.35
N THR A 140 8.73 20.75 5.41
CA THR A 140 8.78 21.62 4.21
C THR A 140 8.02 21.02 3.03
N THR A 141 7.77 19.70 3.05
CA THR A 141 7.00 18.94 2.04
C THR A 141 6.02 17.99 2.73
N CYS A 142 5.00 17.50 2.00
CA CYS A 142 3.97 16.59 2.54
C CYS A 142 3.15 17.14 3.73
N LYS A 143 3.14 18.46 3.94
CA LYS A 143 2.44 19.09 5.08
C LYS A 143 0.93 18.81 5.08
N ALA A 144 0.28 18.94 3.92
CA ALA A 144 -1.16 18.67 3.79
C ALA A 144 -1.51 17.19 4.04
N PRO A 145 -0.85 16.19 3.40
CA PRO A 145 -1.04 14.78 3.73
C PRO A 145 -0.84 14.44 5.22
N LEU A 146 0.19 15.00 5.86
CA LEU A 146 0.42 14.83 7.31
C LEU A 146 -0.72 15.39 8.15
N ALA A 147 -1.20 16.60 7.83
CA ALA A 147 -2.32 17.22 8.54
C ALA A 147 -3.61 16.40 8.39
N VAL A 148 -3.86 15.83 7.20
CA VAL A 148 -5.01 14.94 6.96
C VAL A 148 -4.88 13.67 7.80
N LEU A 149 -3.71 13.02 7.80
CA LEU A 149 -3.46 11.83 8.60
C LEU A 149 -3.71 12.10 10.09
N ILE A 150 -3.09 13.15 10.65
CA ILE A 150 -3.24 13.52 12.06
C ILE A 150 -4.71 13.83 12.38
N GLY A 151 -5.39 14.60 11.52
CA GLY A 151 -6.81 14.90 11.69
C GLY A 151 -7.67 13.63 11.74
N LYS A 152 -7.37 12.64 10.90
CA LYS A 152 -8.07 11.34 10.92
C LYS A 152 -7.75 10.52 12.17
N ILE A 153 -6.51 10.53 12.63
CA ILE A 153 -6.13 9.86 13.88
C ILE A 153 -6.91 10.44 15.06
N LEU A 154 -6.96 11.76 15.18
CA LEU A 154 -7.63 12.43 16.31
C LEU A 154 -9.16 12.26 16.31
N VAL A 155 -9.79 12.03 15.15
CA VAL A 155 -11.23 11.76 15.05
C VAL A 155 -11.58 10.31 15.42
N ASN A 156 -10.64 9.38 15.24
CA ASN A 156 -10.85 7.95 15.50
C ASN A 156 -10.39 7.50 16.90
N GLN A 157 -9.97 8.44 17.76
CA GLN A 157 -9.69 8.22 19.18
C GLN A 157 -10.94 8.50 20.02
#